data_AF-A0A2W6S447-F1
#
_entry.id   AF-A0A2W6S447-F1
#
_cell.length_a   1.000
_cell.length_b   1.000
_cell.length_c   1.000
_cell.angle_alpha   90.00
_cell.angle_beta   90.00
_cell.angle_gamma   90.00
#
_symmetry.space_group_name_H-M   'P 1'
#
loop_
_entity.id
_entity.type
_entity.pdbx_description
1 polymer ?
#
loop_
_entity_poly.entity_id
_entity_poly.type
_entity_poly.pdbx_seq_one_letter_code
_entity_poly.pdbx_strand_id
1 'polypeptide(L)'
;LSPERFEKVFKKAGSSTKRETNDQIGMFGIGRFSALSVSDMVHITSNYEGKKYTYLMYKDGSDINIDLALEQDTTDPNGLIFSLDIPKRDWAVLRGGIINQLRYFDNVFVQGDYAPSFNEDFNNIKIQSYKTFLISSKNPDNNASTILLGKVAYPIEVNELLKYAETPEDNSTINKIANINRMISVKFDIGELQVTPNREQILYKEGTARIIIDRYKEFFQELKDLKKESLKEGVSFVGLYESSASNVYTVPFNGLEISTTGLDYKEPVKVNGYEFPDYHAVKNLANDLLGIYFDSEPFYYVNRWNEMKRYKHKITVYTLLNEATSIPNKLSNIERKYLREAYQGFYLGFWDNIDMKKKF
;
A
#
# COMPACT_ATOMS: atom_id res chain seq x y z
N LEU A 1 -26.09 -23.16 12.16
CA LEU A 1 -27.15 -22.23 12.60
C LEU A 1 -28.36 -23.06 13.07
N SER A 2 -28.99 -22.72 14.21
CA SER A 2 -30.23 -23.40 14.58
C SER A 2 -31.34 -23.12 13.56
N PRO A 3 -32.28 -24.06 13.34
CA PRO A 3 -33.43 -23.84 12.46
C PRO A 3 -34.22 -22.59 12.85
N GLU A 4 -34.42 -22.37 14.15
CA GLU A 4 -35.11 -21.19 14.66
C GLU A 4 -34.41 -19.88 14.24
N ARG A 5 -33.08 -19.81 14.40
CA ARG A 5 -32.31 -18.64 13.98
C ARG A 5 -32.32 -18.49 12.46
N PHE A 6 -32.38 -19.60 11.74
CA PHE A 6 -32.51 -19.59 10.29
C PHE A 6 -33.83 -18.93 9.85
N GLU A 7 -34.96 -19.35 10.42
CA GLU A 7 -36.28 -18.78 10.10
C GLU A 7 -36.42 -17.31 10.56
N LYS A 8 -35.99 -17.01 11.79
CA LYS A 8 -36.21 -15.68 12.39
C LYS A 8 -35.24 -14.61 11.88
N VAL A 9 -34.01 -15.00 11.55
CA VAL A 9 -32.95 -14.06 11.18
C VAL A 9 -32.49 -14.31 9.75
N PHE A 10 -32.07 -15.53 9.44
CA PHE A 10 -31.42 -15.80 8.16
C PHE A 10 -32.37 -15.67 6.97
N LYS A 11 -33.66 -15.99 7.04
CA LYS A 11 -34.55 -15.81 5.89
C LYS A 11 -34.96 -14.35 5.67
N LYS A 12 -35.14 -13.57 6.75
CA LYS A 12 -35.72 -12.23 6.68
C LYS A 12 -34.74 -11.19 6.16
N ALA A 13 -35.08 -10.50 5.07
CA ALA A 13 -34.32 -9.34 4.60
C ALA A 13 -34.37 -8.22 5.66
N GLY A 14 -33.28 -7.47 5.84
CA GLY A 14 -33.23 -6.38 6.83
C GLY A 14 -33.01 -6.84 8.28
N SER A 15 -33.12 -8.14 8.58
CA SER A 15 -32.94 -8.71 9.92
C SER A 15 -31.44 -8.92 10.20
N SER A 16 -30.75 -7.88 10.65
CA SER A 16 -29.36 -7.98 11.13
C SER A 16 -29.34 -8.02 12.65
N THR A 17 -28.69 -9.05 13.21
CA THR A 17 -28.40 -9.15 14.66
C THR A 17 -27.12 -8.41 15.05
N LYS A 18 -26.48 -7.72 14.11
CA LYS A 18 -25.12 -7.17 14.22
C LYS A 18 -25.15 -5.64 14.07
N ARG A 19 -25.94 -4.97 14.91
CA ARG A 19 -26.20 -3.52 14.78
C ARG A 19 -25.44 -2.66 15.79
N GLU A 20 -24.91 -3.26 16.86
CA GLU A 20 -24.46 -2.50 18.04
C GLU A 20 -22.99 -2.75 18.45
N THR A 21 -22.20 -3.51 17.67
CA THR A 21 -20.78 -3.73 17.99
C THR A 21 -19.86 -3.61 16.77
N ASN A 22 -18.66 -3.10 17.01
CA ASN A 22 -17.60 -2.97 16.01
C ASN A 22 -16.92 -4.31 15.68
N ASP A 23 -17.17 -5.36 16.46
CA ASP A 23 -16.58 -6.70 16.27
C ASP A 23 -17.28 -7.50 15.15
N GLN A 24 -18.39 -6.98 14.62
CA GLN A 24 -19.26 -7.73 13.73
C GLN A 24 -19.42 -7.03 12.38
N ILE A 25 -18.88 -7.65 11.33
CA ILE A 25 -19.09 -7.22 9.95
C ILE A 25 -20.53 -7.58 9.52
N GLY A 26 -21.31 -6.57 9.12
CA GLY A 26 -22.61 -6.71 8.47
C GLY A 26 -23.73 -5.89 9.12
N MET A 27 -24.34 -4.95 8.38
CA MET A 27 -25.30 -3.98 8.94
C MET A 27 -26.74 -4.20 8.42
N PHE A 28 -26.89 -4.44 7.12
CA PHE A 28 -28.20 -4.39 6.45
C PHE A 28 -28.99 -5.71 6.47
N GLY A 29 -28.38 -6.84 6.81
CA GLY A 29 -29.09 -8.13 6.82
C GLY A 29 -29.52 -8.64 5.44
N ILE A 30 -28.86 -8.19 4.37
CA ILE A 30 -29.12 -8.59 2.97
C ILE A 30 -27.92 -9.29 2.29
N GLY A 31 -26.76 -9.30 2.93
CA GLY A 31 -25.50 -9.72 2.29
C GLY A 31 -25.52 -11.15 1.72
N ARG A 32 -26.23 -12.09 2.36
CA ARG A 32 -26.36 -13.47 1.86
C ARG A 32 -26.97 -13.57 0.46
N PHE A 33 -27.81 -12.61 0.06
CA PHE A 33 -28.48 -12.63 -1.23
C PHE A 33 -27.53 -12.30 -2.39
N SER A 34 -26.32 -11.79 -2.11
CA SER A 34 -25.30 -11.60 -3.14
C SER A 34 -24.91 -12.90 -3.83
N ALA A 35 -25.07 -14.05 -3.17
CA ALA A 35 -24.88 -15.36 -3.77
C ALA A 35 -25.76 -15.57 -5.02
N LEU A 36 -26.96 -14.97 -5.06
CA LEU A 36 -27.86 -15.03 -6.21
C LEU A 36 -27.47 -14.10 -7.37
N SER A 37 -26.40 -13.31 -7.22
CA SER A 37 -25.86 -12.51 -8.32
C SER A 37 -24.96 -13.32 -9.26
N VAL A 38 -24.47 -14.47 -8.79
CA VAL A 38 -23.53 -15.35 -9.52
C VAL A 38 -24.10 -16.73 -9.82
N SER A 39 -25.23 -17.10 -9.21
CA SER A 39 -25.95 -18.35 -9.46
C SER A 39 -27.46 -18.13 -9.31
N ASP A 40 -28.27 -18.85 -10.08
CA ASP A 40 -29.74 -18.82 -9.94
C ASP A 40 -30.23 -19.57 -8.69
N MET A 41 -29.40 -20.49 -8.20
CA MET A 41 -29.71 -21.37 -7.08
C MET A 41 -28.49 -21.52 -6.16
N VAL A 42 -28.74 -21.53 -4.85
CA VAL A 42 -27.70 -21.62 -3.82
C VAL A 42 -28.13 -22.65 -2.80
N HIS A 43 -27.30 -23.67 -2.61
CA HIS A 43 -27.51 -24.68 -1.58
C HIS A 43 -26.84 -24.23 -0.29
N ILE A 44 -27.60 -24.19 0.80
CA ILE A 44 -27.11 -23.76 2.11
C ILE A 44 -27.25 -24.93 3.07
N THR A 45 -26.14 -25.47 3.54
CA THR A 45 -26.13 -26.51 4.57
C THR A 45 -25.81 -25.90 5.91
N SER A 46 -26.65 -26.18 6.90
CA SER A 46 -26.44 -25.80 8.30
C SER A 46 -26.30 -27.04 9.15
N ASN A 47 -25.10 -27.24 9.72
CA ASN A 47 -24.88 -28.27 10.72
C ASN A 47 -25.03 -27.62 12.10
N TYR A 48 -25.91 -28.19 12.92
CA TYR A 48 -26.21 -27.66 14.24
C TYR A 48 -26.63 -28.80 15.18
N GLU A 49 -25.81 -29.04 16.21
CA GLU A 49 -26.09 -29.99 17.30
C GLU A 49 -26.44 -31.40 16.80
N GLY A 50 -25.63 -31.94 15.90
CA GLY A 50 -25.80 -33.30 15.36
C GLY A 50 -26.88 -33.42 14.27
N LYS A 51 -27.51 -32.31 13.88
CA LYS A 51 -28.47 -32.26 12.76
C LYS A 51 -27.90 -31.46 11.60
N LYS A 52 -28.14 -31.96 10.38
CA LYS A 52 -27.84 -31.29 9.12
C LYS A 52 -29.15 -30.86 8.46
N TYR A 53 -29.26 -29.56 8.22
CA TYR A 53 -30.38 -28.94 7.51
C TYR A 53 -29.87 -28.43 6.17
N THR A 54 -30.51 -28.84 5.08
CA THR A 54 -30.19 -28.37 3.72
C THR A 54 -31.30 -27.46 3.25
N TYR A 55 -30.96 -26.22 2.94
CA TYR A 55 -31.86 -25.20 2.41
C TYR A 55 -31.53 -24.90 0.96
N LEU A 56 -32.56 -24.54 0.20
CA LEU A 56 -32.44 -24.09 -1.18
C LEU A 56 -32.83 -22.63 -1.26
N MET A 57 -31.90 -21.76 -1.66
CA MET A 57 -32.17 -20.36 -1.95
C MET A 57 -32.19 -20.15 -3.47
N TYR A 58 -33.27 -19.58 -3.99
CA TYR A 58 -33.46 -19.41 -5.44
C TYR A 58 -34.34 -18.18 -5.73
N LYS A 59 -34.29 -17.73 -6.99
CA LYS A 59 -35.18 -16.69 -7.50
C LYS A 59 -36.41 -17.32 -8.16
N ASP A 60 -37.58 -16.77 -7.87
CA ASP A 60 -38.82 -17.05 -8.61
C ASP A 60 -39.46 -15.71 -9.02
N GLY A 61 -39.32 -15.35 -10.29
CA GLY A 61 -39.67 -14.01 -10.77
C GLY A 61 -38.88 -12.91 -10.04
N SER A 62 -39.59 -12.02 -9.34
CA SER A 62 -39.00 -10.96 -8.51
C SER A 62 -38.72 -11.39 -7.06
N ASP A 63 -39.19 -12.56 -6.65
CA ASP A 63 -39.11 -13.03 -5.28
C ASP A 63 -37.87 -13.88 -5.05
N ILE A 64 -37.33 -13.80 -3.83
CA ILE A 64 -36.23 -14.65 -3.37
C ILE A 64 -36.80 -15.60 -2.32
N ASN A 65 -36.74 -16.90 -2.61
CA ASN A 65 -37.24 -17.96 -1.75
C ASN A 65 -36.08 -18.67 -1.05
N ILE A 66 -36.32 -19.14 0.18
CA ILE A 66 -35.39 -20.00 0.94
C ILE A 66 -36.19 -21.10 1.62
N ASP A 67 -36.12 -22.30 1.07
CA ASP A 67 -36.91 -23.45 1.54
C ASP A 67 -36.03 -24.52 2.18
N LEU A 68 -36.54 -25.17 3.23
CA LEU A 68 -35.88 -26.36 3.79
C LEU A 68 -36.16 -27.54 2.87
N ALA A 69 -35.11 -28.13 2.31
CA ALA A 69 -35.20 -29.26 1.39
C ALA A 69 -35.02 -30.61 2.09
N LEU A 70 -34.14 -30.67 3.09
CA LEU A 70 -33.79 -31.92 3.77
C LEU A 70 -33.33 -31.68 5.20
N GLU A 71 -33.75 -32.56 6.12
CA GLU A 71 -33.22 -32.69 7.47
C GLU A 71 -32.71 -34.13 7.67
N GLN A 72 -31.53 -34.27 8.25
CA GLN A 72 -30.95 -35.57 8.58
C GLN A 72 -29.98 -35.47 9.76
N ASP A 73 -29.66 -36.61 10.38
CA ASP A 73 -28.58 -36.68 11.36
C ASP A 73 -27.21 -36.50 10.69
N THR A 74 -26.25 -35.93 11.42
CA THR A 74 -24.86 -35.79 10.99
C THR A 74 -23.90 -35.86 12.17
N THR A 75 -22.68 -36.32 11.90
CA THR A 75 -21.55 -36.25 12.83
C THR A 75 -20.62 -35.07 12.51
N ASP A 76 -20.94 -34.28 11.48
CA ASP A 76 -20.15 -33.12 11.09
C ASP A 76 -20.21 -32.02 12.16
N PRO A 77 -19.14 -31.21 12.30
CA PRO A 77 -19.13 -30.10 13.26
C PRO A 77 -20.16 -29.02 12.91
N ASN A 78 -20.54 -28.24 13.93
CA ASN A 78 -21.43 -27.09 13.77
C ASN A 78 -20.85 -26.09 12.76
N GLY A 79 -21.66 -25.63 11.81
CA GLY A 79 -21.19 -24.75 10.76
C GLY A 79 -22.25 -24.37 9.73
N LEU A 80 -21.81 -23.59 8.75
CA LEU A 80 -22.57 -23.25 7.56
C LEU A 80 -21.72 -23.50 6.32
N ILE A 81 -22.34 -24.04 5.29
CA ILE A 81 -21.74 -24.27 3.98
C ILE A 81 -22.66 -23.64 2.95
N PHE A 82 -22.09 -22.82 2.06
CA PHE A 82 -22.78 -22.30 0.89
C PHE A 82 -22.17 -22.97 -0.33
N SER A 83 -23.00 -23.62 -1.14
CA SER A 83 -22.59 -24.25 -2.40
C SER A 83 -23.33 -23.57 -3.55
N LEU A 84 -22.57 -23.14 -4.55
CA LEU A 84 -23.07 -22.41 -5.71
C LEU A 84 -22.43 -23.01 -6.97
N ASP A 85 -23.22 -23.11 -8.03
CA ASP A 85 -22.72 -23.46 -9.35
C ASP A 85 -22.37 -22.18 -10.10
N ILE A 86 -21.07 -21.98 -10.37
CA ILE A 86 -20.58 -20.78 -11.04
C ILE A 86 -20.08 -21.18 -12.44
N PRO A 87 -20.55 -20.51 -13.50
CA PRO A 87 -20.05 -20.76 -14.84
C PRO A 87 -18.54 -20.57 -14.91
N LYS A 88 -17.83 -21.52 -15.55
CA LYS A 88 -16.37 -21.48 -15.69
C LYS A 88 -15.83 -20.16 -16.24
N ARG A 89 -16.59 -19.49 -17.12
CA ARG A 89 -16.24 -18.18 -17.71
C ARG A 89 -16.10 -17.06 -16.66
N ASP A 90 -16.78 -17.17 -15.53
CA ASP A 90 -16.82 -16.14 -14.48
C ASP A 90 -15.74 -16.36 -13.40
N TRP A 91 -14.95 -17.42 -13.52
CA TRP A 91 -13.89 -17.77 -12.56
C TRP A 91 -12.85 -16.65 -12.37
N ALA A 92 -12.48 -15.97 -13.45
CA ALA A 92 -11.52 -14.85 -13.37
C ALA A 92 -12.05 -13.71 -12.51
N VAL A 93 -13.33 -13.36 -12.66
CA VAL A 93 -13.99 -12.32 -11.87
C VAL A 93 -14.08 -12.73 -10.40
N LEU A 94 -14.46 -13.99 -10.13
CA LEU A 94 -14.52 -14.52 -8.78
C LEU A 94 -13.15 -14.49 -8.08
N ARG A 95 -12.10 -14.92 -8.78
CA ARG A 95 -10.72 -14.87 -8.28
C ARG A 95 -10.31 -13.45 -7.92
N GLY A 96 -10.57 -12.48 -8.79
CA GLY A 96 -10.32 -11.06 -8.51
C GLY A 96 -11.11 -10.57 -7.30
N GLY A 97 -12.38 -10.96 -7.18
CA GLY A 97 -13.23 -10.67 -6.02
C GLY A 97 -12.67 -11.23 -4.70
N ILE A 98 -12.21 -12.49 -4.70
CA ILE A 98 -11.57 -13.12 -3.54
C ILE A 98 -10.34 -12.33 -3.09
N ILE A 99 -9.43 -11.99 -4.02
CA ILE A 99 -8.23 -11.20 -3.68
C ILE A 99 -8.63 -9.81 -3.18
N ASN A 100 -9.50 -9.12 -3.89
CA ASN A 100 -9.86 -7.73 -3.58
C ASN A 100 -10.55 -7.61 -2.22
N GLN A 101 -11.41 -8.57 -1.86
CA GLN A 101 -12.21 -8.52 -0.64
C GLN A 101 -11.56 -9.22 0.56
N LEU A 102 -10.81 -10.31 0.34
CA LEU A 102 -10.39 -11.21 1.42
C LEU A 102 -8.89 -11.14 1.77
N ARG A 103 -8.05 -10.40 1.03
CA ARG A 103 -6.58 -10.36 1.26
C ARG A 103 -6.12 -9.77 2.61
N TYR A 104 -7.04 -9.21 3.39
CA TYR A 104 -6.78 -8.70 4.75
C TYR A 104 -7.44 -9.56 5.84
N PHE A 105 -7.99 -10.72 5.48
CA PHE A 105 -8.53 -11.71 6.41
C PHE A 105 -7.48 -12.79 6.68
N ASP A 106 -7.07 -12.89 7.95
CA ASP A 106 -6.09 -13.85 8.49
C ASP A 106 -6.71 -15.22 8.85
N ASN A 107 -8.03 -15.34 8.73
CA ASN A 107 -8.80 -16.51 9.13
C ASN A 107 -9.62 -17.11 7.97
N VAL A 108 -9.17 -16.87 6.74
CA VAL A 108 -9.77 -17.40 5.51
C VAL A 108 -8.80 -18.36 4.85
N PHE A 109 -9.33 -19.50 4.42
CA PHE A 109 -8.59 -20.51 3.67
C PHE A 109 -9.30 -20.77 2.34
N VAL A 110 -8.53 -20.79 1.26
CA VAL A 110 -9.02 -21.03 -0.10
C VAL A 110 -8.50 -22.39 -0.57
N GLN A 111 -9.41 -23.25 -1.01
CA GLN A 111 -9.09 -24.56 -1.56
C GLN A 111 -9.94 -24.81 -2.81
N GLY A 112 -9.33 -25.42 -3.82
CA GLY A 112 -10.02 -25.84 -5.03
C GLY A 112 -9.10 -26.55 -6.01
N ASP A 113 -9.65 -27.48 -6.79
CA ASP A 113 -8.85 -28.34 -7.67
C ASP A 113 -8.41 -27.62 -8.96
N TYR A 114 -9.12 -26.56 -9.34
CA TYR A 114 -8.95 -25.90 -10.63
C TYR A 114 -7.73 -24.98 -10.71
N ALA A 115 -7.23 -24.47 -9.58
CA ALA A 115 -6.09 -23.54 -9.55
C ALA A 115 -5.23 -23.72 -8.29
N PRO A 116 -4.46 -24.82 -8.16
CA PRO A 116 -3.65 -25.10 -6.97
C PRO A 116 -2.68 -23.97 -6.60
N SER A 117 -2.04 -23.35 -7.61
CA SER A 117 -1.14 -22.21 -7.40
C SER A 117 -1.85 -20.98 -6.84
N PHE A 118 -3.12 -20.75 -7.21
CA PHE A 118 -3.89 -19.65 -6.63
C PHE A 118 -4.21 -19.92 -5.15
N ASN A 119 -4.54 -21.15 -4.79
CA ASN A 119 -4.80 -21.52 -3.39
C ASN A 119 -3.55 -21.30 -2.55
N GLU A 120 -2.40 -21.80 -3.01
CA GLU A 120 -1.12 -21.63 -2.31
C GLU A 120 -0.75 -20.15 -2.19
N ASP A 121 -0.85 -19.39 -3.28
CA ASP A 121 -0.63 -17.95 -3.30
C ASP A 121 -1.51 -17.20 -2.30
N PHE A 122 -2.80 -17.55 -2.21
CA PHE A 122 -3.77 -16.88 -1.34
C PHE A 122 -3.56 -17.26 0.13
N ASN A 123 -3.37 -18.56 0.41
CA ASN A 123 -3.23 -19.05 1.77
C ASN A 123 -1.91 -18.64 2.43
N ASN A 124 -0.91 -18.27 1.63
CA ASN A 124 0.38 -17.74 2.12
C ASN A 124 0.41 -16.21 2.22
N ILE A 125 -0.72 -15.52 2.07
CA ILE A 125 -0.79 -14.08 2.23
C ILE A 125 -0.39 -13.70 3.66
N LYS A 126 0.67 -12.91 3.77
CA LYS A 126 1.10 -12.26 5.01
C LYS A 126 0.45 -10.89 5.13
N ILE A 127 0.09 -10.52 6.36
CA ILE A 127 -0.49 -9.22 6.71
C ILE A 127 0.34 -8.61 7.83
N GLN A 128 0.63 -7.32 7.74
CA GLN A 128 1.30 -6.56 8.81
C GLN A 128 0.47 -5.34 9.15
N SER A 129 0.19 -5.16 10.44
CA SER A 129 -0.60 -4.03 10.94
C SER A 129 0.31 -2.95 11.52
N TYR A 130 -0.02 -1.71 11.19
CA TYR A 130 0.54 -0.48 11.74
C TYR A 130 -0.53 0.28 12.52
N LYS A 131 -0.25 1.50 13.01
CA LYS A 131 -1.23 2.28 13.76
C LYS A 131 -2.40 2.68 12.84
N THR A 132 -2.13 3.26 11.68
CA THR A 132 -3.16 3.82 10.78
C THR A 132 -3.44 2.96 9.54
N PHE A 133 -2.67 1.91 9.27
CA PHE A 133 -2.80 1.13 8.03
C PHE A 133 -2.43 -0.35 8.20
N LEU A 134 -2.78 -1.17 7.21
CA LEU A 134 -2.31 -2.55 7.02
C LEU A 134 -1.56 -2.67 5.70
N ILE A 135 -0.61 -3.61 5.67
CA ILE A 135 0.06 -4.06 4.46
C ILE A 135 -0.32 -5.52 4.20
N SER A 136 -0.70 -5.84 2.96
CA SER A 136 -0.86 -7.23 2.49
C SER A 136 0.27 -7.57 1.52
N SER A 137 0.84 -8.78 1.65
CA SER A 137 1.79 -9.33 0.66
C SER A 137 1.20 -9.54 -0.73
N LYS A 138 -0.13 -9.45 -0.88
CA LYS A 138 -0.83 -9.57 -2.16
C LYS A 138 -1.30 -8.21 -2.62
N ASN A 139 -0.99 -7.87 -3.88
CA ASN A 139 -1.62 -6.74 -4.54
C ASN A 139 -3.11 -7.02 -4.78
N PRO A 140 -3.98 -5.98 -4.77
CA PRO A 140 -5.30 -6.08 -5.35
C PRO A 140 -5.21 -6.51 -6.82
N ASP A 141 -6.25 -7.18 -7.29
CA ASP A 141 -6.41 -7.53 -8.70
C ASP A 141 -6.81 -6.29 -9.53
N ASN A 142 -7.42 -5.29 -8.88
CA ASN A 142 -7.70 -3.98 -9.48
C ASN A 142 -6.57 -2.97 -9.18
N ASN A 143 -6.42 -1.96 -10.03
CA ASN A 143 -5.37 -0.95 -9.88
C ASN A 143 -5.72 0.17 -8.87
N ALA A 144 -6.71 -0.03 -8.01
CA ALA A 144 -7.24 1.01 -7.13
C ALA A 144 -6.52 1.05 -5.78
N SER A 145 -6.27 2.25 -5.27
CA SER A 145 -5.97 2.46 -3.85
C SER A 145 -7.19 2.07 -3.01
N THR A 146 -6.98 1.48 -1.84
CA THR A 146 -8.07 1.01 -0.98
C THR A 146 -7.95 1.52 0.45
N ILE A 147 -9.09 1.67 1.10
CA ILE A 147 -9.19 1.81 2.55
C ILE A 147 -9.82 0.55 3.15
N LEU A 148 -9.61 0.32 4.44
CA LEU A 148 -10.20 -0.78 5.19
C LEU A 148 -11.28 -0.27 6.13
N LEU A 149 -12.46 -0.87 6.07
CA LEU A 149 -13.45 -0.79 7.15
C LEU A 149 -13.44 -2.13 7.89
N GLY A 150 -12.83 -2.13 9.08
CA GLY A 150 -12.40 -3.37 9.72
C GLY A 150 -11.37 -4.11 8.85
N LYS A 151 -11.73 -5.29 8.33
CA LYS A 151 -10.89 -6.10 7.41
C LYS A 151 -11.34 -6.03 5.94
N VAL A 152 -12.43 -5.32 5.64
CA VAL A 152 -13.00 -5.27 4.28
C VAL A 152 -12.41 -4.09 3.50
N ALA A 153 -11.87 -4.36 2.31
CA ALA A 153 -11.29 -3.33 1.46
C ALA A 153 -12.34 -2.65 0.58
N TYR A 154 -12.32 -1.31 0.57
CA TYR A 154 -13.15 -0.49 -0.30
C TYR A 154 -12.26 0.38 -1.18
N PRO A 155 -12.57 0.53 -2.49
CA PRO A 155 -11.85 1.45 -3.35
C PRO A 155 -12.04 2.89 -2.88
N ILE A 156 -11.00 3.70 -3.02
CA ILE A 156 -11.06 5.13 -2.73
C ILE A 156 -11.24 5.94 -4.02
N GLU A 157 -12.28 6.76 -4.06
CA GLU A 157 -12.58 7.65 -5.17
C GLU A 157 -11.96 9.04 -4.92
N VAL A 158 -10.73 9.22 -5.41
CA VAL A 158 -9.96 10.47 -5.24
C VAL A 158 -10.74 11.69 -5.75
N ASN A 159 -11.44 11.54 -6.88
CA ASN A 159 -12.24 12.61 -7.48
C ASN A 159 -13.44 13.02 -6.60
N GLU A 160 -14.02 12.09 -5.85
CA GLU A 160 -15.09 12.42 -4.91
C GLU A 160 -14.56 13.18 -3.70
N LEU A 161 -13.37 12.82 -3.21
CA LEU A 161 -12.71 13.54 -2.11
C LEU A 161 -12.33 14.98 -2.46
N LEU A 162 -11.83 15.21 -3.69
CA LEU A 162 -11.42 16.53 -4.15
C LEU A 162 -12.55 17.57 -4.09
N LYS A 163 -13.81 17.14 -4.20
CA LYS A 163 -14.99 18.02 -4.09
C LYS A 163 -15.16 18.64 -2.70
N TYR A 164 -14.55 18.03 -1.68
CA TYR A 164 -14.63 18.43 -0.27
C TYR A 164 -13.28 18.94 0.27
N ALA A 165 -12.31 19.22 -0.60
CA ALA A 165 -11.05 19.80 -0.18
C ALA A 165 -11.24 21.27 0.19
N GLU A 166 -11.04 21.61 1.46
CA GLU A 166 -11.22 22.98 1.97
C GLU A 166 -9.92 23.79 1.94
N THR A 167 -8.78 23.11 2.00
CA THR A 167 -7.46 23.75 2.11
C THR A 167 -6.49 23.28 1.02
N PRO A 168 -5.43 24.06 0.72
CA PRO A 168 -4.34 23.59 -0.14
C PRO A 168 -3.67 22.31 0.40
N GLU A 169 -3.60 22.15 1.72
CA GLU A 169 -3.08 20.95 2.36
C GLU A 169 -3.97 19.73 2.09
N ASP A 170 -5.30 19.88 2.14
CA ASP A 170 -6.23 18.81 1.80
C ASP A 170 -6.06 18.37 0.35
N ASN A 171 -5.98 19.32 -0.58
CA ASN A 171 -5.68 19.02 -1.99
C ASN A 171 -4.35 18.26 -2.14
N SER A 172 -3.30 18.72 -1.45
CA SER A 172 -2.00 18.04 -1.44
C SER A 172 -2.10 16.62 -0.89
N THR A 173 -2.86 16.43 0.20
CA THR A 173 -3.09 15.12 0.83
C THR A 173 -3.82 14.18 -0.11
N ILE A 174 -4.93 14.63 -0.72
CA ILE A 174 -5.77 13.83 -1.60
C ILE A 174 -4.99 13.41 -2.86
N ASN A 175 -4.22 14.32 -3.46
CA ASN A 175 -3.41 14.00 -4.65
C ASN A 175 -2.34 12.92 -4.39
N LYS A 176 -1.89 12.77 -3.14
CA LYS A 176 -0.92 11.73 -2.77
C LYS A 176 -1.55 10.34 -2.67
N ILE A 177 -2.86 10.24 -2.43
CA ILE A 177 -3.57 8.97 -2.27
C ILE A 177 -3.43 8.06 -3.50
N ALA A 178 -3.44 8.65 -4.70
CA ALA A 178 -3.30 7.92 -5.96
C ALA A 178 -1.92 7.27 -6.15
N ASN A 179 -0.91 7.74 -5.42
CA ASN A 179 0.49 7.30 -5.51
C ASN A 179 0.90 6.33 -4.41
N ILE A 180 -0.06 5.93 -3.56
CA ILE A 180 0.15 4.96 -2.49
C ILE A 180 0.32 3.57 -3.09
N ASN A 181 1.27 2.81 -2.53
CA ASN A 181 1.44 1.42 -2.89
C ASN A 181 0.15 0.62 -2.62
N ARG A 182 -0.33 -0.13 -3.61
CA ARG A 182 -1.63 -0.85 -3.55
C ARG A 182 -1.68 -1.98 -2.50
N MET A 183 -0.52 -2.39 -1.99
CA MET A 183 -0.41 -3.34 -0.87
C MET A 183 -0.82 -2.69 0.46
N ILE A 184 -0.73 -1.35 0.55
CA ILE A 184 -1.05 -0.55 1.73
C ILE A 184 -2.51 -0.11 1.67
N SER A 185 -3.25 -0.35 2.76
CA SER A 185 -4.61 0.18 2.93
C SER A 185 -4.77 0.84 4.29
N VAL A 186 -5.30 2.07 4.29
CA VAL A 186 -5.53 2.86 5.50
C VAL A 186 -6.75 2.32 6.25
N LYS A 187 -6.63 2.17 7.57
CA LYS A 187 -7.64 1.60 8.46
C LYS A 187 -8.69 2.61 8.89
N PHE A 188 -9.92 2.12 8.98
CA PHE A 188 -11.06 2.75 9.63
C PHE A 188 -11.84 1.69 10.41
N ASP A 189 -12.44 2.12 11.51
CA ASP A 189 -13.27 1.25 12.33
C ASP A 189 -14.63 0.99 11.65
N ILE A 190 -15.26 -0.14 12.00
CA ILE A 190 -16.60 -0.44 11.50
C ILE A 190 -17.57 0.64 12.00
N GLY A 191 -18.35 1.22 11.09
CA GLY A 191 -19.31 2.28 11.40
C GLY A 191 -18.72 3.69 11.36
N GLU A 192 -17.38 3.83 11.27
CA GLU A 192 -16.73 5.14 11.14
C GLU A 192 -17.09 5.82 9.81
N LEU A 193 -17.16 5.03 8.73
CA LEU A 193 -17.59 5.49 7.41
C LEU A 193 -18.89 4.81 6.99
N GLN A 194 -19.71 5.54 6.24
CA GLN A 194 -20.92 5.00 5.62
C GLN A 194 -20.58 4.40 4.25
N VAL A 195 -21.20 3.27 3.94
CA VAL A 195 -21.06 2.57 2.65
C VAL A 195 -22.38 2.55 1.91
N THR A 196 -22.34 2.40 0.60
CA THR A 196 -23.52 2.19 -0.23
C THR A 196 -24.26 0.89 0.18
N PRO A 197 -25.58 0.76 -0.07
CA PRO A 197 -26.33 -0.44 0.30
C PRO A 197 -25.81 -1.74 -0.31
N ASN A 198 -25.29 -1.70 -1.55
CA ASN A 198 -24.63 -2.84 -2.20
C ASN A 198 -23.26 -3.19 -1.58
N ARG A 199 -22.73 -2.34 -0.69
CA ARG A 199 -21.44 -2.49 -0.01
C ARG A 199 -20.22 -2.56 -0.93
N GLU A 200 -20.26 -1.85 -2.04
CA GLU A 200 -19.13 -1.81 -2.99
C GLU A 200 -18.33 -0.51 -2.90
N GLN A 201 -18.94 0.56 -2.36
CA GLN A 201 -18.35 1.89 -2.34
C GLN A 201 -18.61 2.61 -1.01
N ILE A 202 -17.75 3.59 -0.73
CA ILE A 202 -17.97 4.54 0.35
C ILE A 202 -19.00 5.58 -0.09
N LEU A 203 -19.89 5.97 0.81
CA LEU A 203 -20.83 7.06 0.58
C LEU A 203 -20.15 8.39 0.90
N TYR A 204 -19.75 9.12 -0.14
CA TYR A 204 -19.08 10.41 0.01
C TYR A 204 -20.08 11.51 0.36
N LYS A 205 -19.82 12.18 1.47
CA LYS A 205 -20.46 13.40 1.97
C LYS A 205 -19.42 14.18 2.75
N GLU A 206 -19.67 15.46 3.02
CA GLU A 206 -18.72 16.37 3.69
C GLU A 206 -18.07 15.74 4.94
N GLY A 207 -18.88 15.26 5.89
CA GLY A 207 -18.35 14.63 7.11
C GLY A 207 -17.54 13.34 6.85
N THR A 208 -17.92 12.53 5.88
CA THR A 208 -17.18 11.29 5.54
C THR A 208 -15.87 11.60 4.82
N ALA A 209 -15.87 12.58 3.91
CA ALA A 209 -14.67 13.02 3.22
C ALA A 209 -13.66 13.61 4.21
N ARG A 210 -14.11 14.41 5.18
CA ARG A 210 -13.27 15.00 6.23
C ARG A 210 -12.55 13.92 7.05
N ILE A 211 -13.30 12.93 7.56
CA ILE A 211 -12.73 11.79 8.32
C ILE A 211 -11.66 11.07 7.49
N ILE A 212 -11.92 10.83 6.21
CA ILE A 212 -10.96 10.19 5.32
C ILE A 212 -9.70 11.04 5.17
N ILE A 213 -9.83 12.33 4.86
CA ILE A 213 -8.69 13.22 4.64
C ILE A 213 -7.83 13.31 5.92
N ASP A 214 -8.45 13.46 7.09
CA ASP A 214 -7.74 13.54 8.37
C ASP A 214 -6.99 12.24 8.69
N ARG A 215 -7.63 11.08 8.48
CA ARG A 215 -6.96 9.78 8.64
C ARG A 215 -5.78 9.62 7.67
N TYR A 216 -5.87 10.16 6.45
CA TYR A 216 -4.74 10.17 5.53
C TYR A 216 -3.61 11.12 5.97
N LYS A 217 -3.91 12.25 6.60
CA LYS A 217 -2.89 13.11 7.22
C LYS A 217 -2.16 12.37 8.34
N GLU A 218 -2.88 11.67 9.21
CA GLU A 218 -2.31 10.82 10.26
C GLU A 218 -1.43 9.71 9.69
N PHE A 219 -1.92 9.02 8.64
CA PHE A 219 -1.18 7.99 7.94
C PHE A 219 0.12 8.51 7.34
N PHE A 220 0.07 9.65 6.66
CA PHE A 220 1.25 10.25 6.08
C PHE A 220 2.25 10.74 7.14
N GLN A 221 1.76 11.15 8.31
CA GLN A 221 2.62 11.46 9.44
C GLN A 221 3.29 10.19 10.00
N GLU A 222 2.55 9.09 10.17
CA GLU A 222 3.11 7.80 10.59
C GLU A 222 4.20 7.32 9.62
N LEU A 223 3.99 7.44 8.30
CA LEU A 223 5.02 7.11 7.30
C LEU A 223 6.29 7.97 7.44
N LYS A 224 6.15 9.26 7.71
CA LYS A 224 7.30 10.15 7.96
C LYS A 224 8.06 9.73 9.21
N ASP A 225 7.34 9.34 10.26
CA ASP A 225 7.94 8.92 11.52
C ASP A 225 8.71 7.59 11.36
N LEU A 226 8.13 6.62 10.64
CA LEU A 226 8.79 5.36 10.29
C LEU A 226 10.05 5.59 9.45
N LYS A 227 9.98 6.48 8.45
CA LYS A 227 11.15 6.84 7.64
C LYS A 227 12.22 7.54 8.48
N LYS A 228 11.83 8.46 9.36
CA LYS A 228 12.76 9.16 10.26
C LYS A 228 13.50 8.18 11.15
N GLU A 229 12.81 7.16 11.66
CA GLU A 229 13.43 6.09 12.45
C GLU A 229 14.43 5.28 11.63
N SER A 230 14.09 4.86 10.41
CA SER A 230 15.00 4.11 9.54
C SER A 230 16.27 4.89 9.17
N LEU A 231 16.17 6.23 9.11
CA LEU A 231 17.32 7.10 8.81
C LEU A 231 18.28 7.29 10.01
N LYS A 232 17.85 6.99 11.25
CA LYS A 232 18.72 7.11 12.44
C LYS A 232 19.83 6.08 12.49
N GLU A 233 19.65 4.93 11.84
CA GLU A 233 20.63 3.83 11.82
C GLU A 233 21.83 4.11 10.90
N GLY A 234 21.84 5.27 10.24
CA GLY A 234 22.91 5.69 9.33
C GLY A 234 22.67 5.12 7.93
N VAL A 235 22.48 6.00 6.95
CA VAL A 235 22.21 5.60 5.57
C VAL A 235 23.38 6.01 4.69
N SER A 236 23.80 5.11 3.81
CA SER A 236 24.81 5.39 2.80
C SER A 236 24.26 6.39 1.77
N PHE A 237 25.14 7.18 1.16
CA PHE A 237 24.74 8.08 0.05
C PHE A 237 24.05 7.33 -1.09
N VAL A 238 24.42 6.07 -1.35
CA VAL A 238 23.77 5.22 -2.35
C VAL A 238 22.34 4.89 -1.94
N GLY A 239 22.11 4.43 -0.71
CA GLY A 239 20.75 4.14 -0.21
C GLY A 239 19.86 5.39 -0.15
N LEU A 240 20.45 6.56 0.13
CA LEU A 240 19.74 7.83 0.04
C LEU A 240 19.44 8.23 -1.41
N TYR A 241 20.40 8.09 -2.33
CA TYR A 241 20.20 8.41 -3.73
C TYR A 241 19.10 7.54 -4.36
N GLU A 242 19.12 6.23 -4.12
CA GLU A 242 18.10 5.29 -4.59
C GLU A 242 16.71 5.63 -4.03
N SER A 243 16.63 6.06 -2.77
CA SER A 243 15.37 6.59 -2.22
C SER A 243 14.97 7.92 -2.88
N SER A 244 15.95 8.75 -3.31
CA SER A 244 15.79 10.17 -3.70
C SER A 244 15.22 10.40 -5.08
N ALA A 245 15.20 9.37 -5.92
CA ALA A 245 14.64 9.49 -7.24
C ALA A 245 13.13 9.86 -7.23
N SER A 246 12.37 9.63 -6.13
CA SER A 246 10.88 9.71 -6.26
C SER A 246 10.04 10.10 -5.02
N ASN A 247 10.56 10.82 -4.02
CA ASN A 247 9.82 11.05 -2.75
C ASN A 247 9.34 9.69 -2.16
N VAL A 248 10.25 8.71 -2.12
CA VAL A 248 9.93 7.31 -1.80
C VAL A 248 10.04 7.07 -0.30
N TYR A 249 8.96 6.59 0.31
CA TYR A 249 8.88 6.15 1.68
C TYR A 249 8.90 4.64 1.68
N THR A 250 9.83 4.06 2.41
CA THR A 250 9.96 2.61 2.54
C THR A 250 9.41 2.17 3.88
N VAL A 251 8.57 1.15 3.86
CA VAL A 251 7.98 0.56 5.07
C VAL A 251 8.42 -0.90 5.14
N PRO A 252 8.98 -1.37 6.28
CA PRO A 252 9.47 -2.72 6.42
C PRO A 252 8.32 -3.73 6.52
N PHE A 253 8.28 -4.72 5.63
CA PHE A 253 7.26 -5.74 5.56
C PHE A 253 7.87 -7.14 5.48
N ASN A 254 7.81 -7.91 6.57
CA ASN A 254 8.38 -9.27 6.63
C ASN A 254 9.83 -9.37 6.10
N GLY A 255 10.67 -8.38 6.41
CA GLY A 255 12.06 -8.30 5.93
C GLY A 255 12.25 -7.75 4.51
N LEU A 256 11.16 -7.43 3.80
CA LEU A 256 11.18 -6.69 2.53
C LEU A 256 10.90 -5.21 2.78
N GLU A 257 11.34 -4.31 1.90
CA GLU A 257 10.93 -2.90 1.94
C GLU A 257 9.87 -2.60 0.88
N ILE A 258 8.72 -2.06 1.29
CA ILE A 258 7.66 -1.64 0.39
C ILE A 258 7.73 -0.12 0.22
N SER A 259 7.91 0.30 -1.03
CA SER A 259 8.03 1.71 -1.42
C SER A 259 6.66 2.33 -1.74
N THR A 260 6.42 3.54 -1.24
CA THR A 260 5.28 4.40 -1.57
C THR A 260 5.78 5.81 -1.93
N THR A 261 5.12 6.52 -2.87
CA THR A 261 5.62 7.80 -3.39
C THR A 261 4.73 8.99 -3.01
N GLY A 262 5.30 10.21 -3.04
CA GLY A 262 4.51 11.45 -3.09
C GLY A 262 4.54 12.35 -1.85
N LEU A 263 5.32 12.06 -0.83
CA LEU A 263 5.40 12.89 0.37
C LEU A 263 6.67 13.75 0.38
N ASP A 264 6.54 15.03 0.73
CA ASP A 264 7.65 15.97 0.82
C ASP A 264 8.34 15.84 2.20
N TYR A 265 9.62 15.50 2.22
CA TYR A 265 10.43 15.36 3.44
C TYR A 265 11.35 16.57 3.58
N LYS A 266 10.97 17.51 4.45
CA LYS A 266 11.71 18.76 4.68
C LYS A 266 12.52 18.76 5.99
N GLU A 267 12.65 17.61 6.64
CA GLU A 267 13.35 17.50 7.92
C GLU A 267 14.85 17.24 7.70
N PRO A 268 15.73 17.73 8.60
CA PRO A 268 17.17 17.47 8.54
C PRO A 268 17.50 15.98 8.60
N VAL A 269 18.52 15.57 7.84
CA VAL A 269 18.96 14.17 7.73
C VAL A 269 20.47 14.02 7.95
N LYS A 270 20.88 12.91 8.60
CA LYS A 270 22.29 12.55 8.79
C LYS A 270 22.71 11.51 7.77
N VAL A 271 23.76 11.81 7.00
CA VAL A 271 24.32 10.92 5.98
C VAL A 271 25.80 10.77 6.24
N ASN A 272 26.27 9.55 6.52
CA ASN A 272 27.67 9.27 6.84
C ASN A 272 28.28 10.22 7.90
N GLY A 273 27.49 10.61 8.92
CA GLY A 273 27.90 11.54 9.99
C GLY A 273 27.72 13.04 9.68
N TYR A 274 27.30 13.41 8.46
CA TYR A 274 27.06 14.80 8.06
C TYR A 274 25.57 15.13 8.12
N GLU A 275 25.22 16.24 8.76
CA GLU A 275 23.85 16.78 8.76
C GLU A 275 23.58 17.61 7.51
N PHE A 276 22.46 17.33 6.86
CA PHE A 276 21.87 18.06 5.74
C PHE A 276 20.56 18.70 6.20
N PRO A 277 20.20 19.88 5.67
CA PRO A 277 19.00 20.62 6.10
C PRO A 277 17.70 19.90 5.74
N ASP A 278 17.68 19.19 4.61
CA ASP A 278 16.56 18.36 4.19
C ASP A 278 17.03 17.28 3.20
N TYR A 279 16.07 16.49 2.75
CA TYR A 279 16.28 15.44 1.77
C TYR A 279 16.60 15.95 0.35
N HIS A 280 16.06 17.09 -0.06
CA HIS A 280 16.32 17.68 -1.38
C HIS A 280 17.78 18.10 -1.49
N ALA A 281 18.39 18.59 -0.42
CA ALA A 281 19.81 18.90 -0.36
C ALA A 281 20.69 17.65 -0.63
N VAL A 282 20.30 16.49 -0.09
CA VAL A 282 20.99 15.21 -0.35
C VAL A 282 20.79 14.75 -1.80
N LYS A 283 19.56 14.87 -2.31
CA LYS A 283 19.21 14.53 -3.71
C LYS A 283 19.99 15.36 -4.71
N ASN A 284 20.03 16.67 -4.52
CA ASN A 284 20.75 17.59 -5.40
C ASN A 284 22.23 17.23 -5.42
N LEU A 285 22.84 17.02 -4.24
CA LEU A 285 24.22 16.57 -4.14
C LEU A 285 24.47 15.25 -4.90
N ALA A 286 23.58 14.27 -4.76
CA ALA A 286 23.75 12.98 -5.43
C ALA A 286 23.58 13.10 -6.96
N ASN A 287 22.63 13.92 -7.43
CA ASN A 287 22.48 14.25 -8.85
C ASN A 287 23.71 15.00 -9.40
N ASP A 288 24.29 15.92 -8.63
CA ASP A 288 25.50 16.63 -9.01
C ASP A 288 26.70 15.68 -9.14
N LEU A 289 26.85 14.75 -8.18
CA LEU A 289 27.87 13.70 -8.22
C LEU A 289 27.69 12.75 -9.42
N LEU A 290 26.46 12.47 -9.82
CA LEU A 290 26.15 11.70 -11.02
C LEU A 290 26.42 12.48 -12.30
N GLY A 291 26.09 13.77 -12.34
CA GLY A 291 26.47 14.67 -13.43
C GLY A 291 27.98 14.62 -13.67
N ILE A 292 28.78 14.72 -12.60
CA ILE A 292 30.24 14.57 -12.66
C ILE A 292 30.66 13.21 -13.23
N TYR A 293 29.95 12.12 -12.91
CA TYR A 293 30.25 10.79 -13.46
C TYR A 293 29.96 10.69 -14.96
N PHE A 294 28.79 11.15 -15.41
CA PHE A 294 28.42 11.12 -16.82
C PHE A 294 29.32 12.07 -17.64
N ASP A 295 29.74 13.18 -17.04
CA ASP A 295 30.75 14.10 -17.57
C ASP A 295 32.21 13.61 -17.37
N SER A 296 32.42 12.31 -17.08
CA SER A 296 33.77 11.70 -16.94
C SER A 296 34.06 10.54 -17.91
N GLU A 297 33.11 10.09 -18.74
CA GLU A 297 33.37 9.19 -19.88
C GLU A 297 34.10 9.96 -21.02
N PRO A 298 35.09 9.34 -21.68
CA PRO A 298 36.40 9.95 -22.01
C PRO A 298 36.36 11.43 -22.44
N PHE A 299 36.61 12.35 -21.49
CA PHE A 299 36.69 13.78 -21.79
C PHE A 299 38.06 14.20 -22.34
N TYR A 300 38.00 15.10 -23.32
CA TYR A 300 39.15 15.80 -23.89
C TYR A 300 39.33 17.13 -23.15
N TYR A 301 40.36 17.26 -22.32
CA TYR A 301 40.75 18.56 -21.76
C TYR A 301 41.69 19.26 -22.74
N VAL A 302 41.32 20.48 -23.16
CA VAL A 302 42.23 21.39 -23.88
C VAL A 302 42.78 22.36 -22.83
N ASN A 303 44.05 22.20 -22.46
CA ASN A 303 44.71 23.19 -21.61
C ASN A 303 44.92 24.49 -22.42
N ARG A 304 45.26 25.63 -21.78
CA ARG A 304 45.58 26.92 -22.44
C ARG A 304 46.63 26.85 -23.57
N TRP A 305 47.29 25.69 -23.74
CA TRP A 305 48.33 25.39 -24.71
C TRP A 305 48.00 24.19 -25.63
N ASN A 306 46.71 23.96 -25.96
CA ASN A 306 46.26 23.07 -27.05
C ASN A 306 46.75 21.60 -27.04
N GLU A 307 47.18 21.03 -25.91
CA GLU A 307 47.49 19.60 -25.81
C GLU A 307 46.33 18.80 -25.19
N MET A 308 45.80 17.82 -25.92
CA MET A 308 44.82 16.85 -25.43
C MET A 308 45.53 15.72 -24.66
N LYS A 309 45.31 15.61 -23.35
CA LYS A 309 45.77 14.45 -22.55
C LYS A 309 44.61 13.50 -22.23
N ARG A 310 44.76 12.22 -22.59
CA ARG A 310 43.81 11.14 -22.24
C ARG A 310 44.06 10.67 -20.81
N TYR A 311 43.06 10.82 -19.94
CA TYR A 311 43.07 10.21 -18.62
C TYR A 311 42.12 9.00 -18.57
N LYS A 312 42.58 7.94 -17.91
CA LYS A 312 41.95 6.60 -17.93
C LYS A 312 41.50 6.15 -16.54
N HIS A 313 41.09 7.08 -15.67
CA HIS A 313 40.51 6.73 -14.38
C HIS A 313 38.98 6.83 -14.46
N LYS A 314 38.34 5.66 -14.59
CA LYS A 314 36.91 5.52 -14.36
C LYS A 314 36.66 5.56 -12.85
N ILE A 315 36.40 6.74 -12.30
CA ILE A 315 35.79 6.81 -10.97
C ILE A 315 34.32 6.42 -11.18
N THR A 316 33.85 5.33 -10.58
CA THR A 316 32.45 4.92 -10.75
C THR A 316 31.52 5.81 -9.91
N VAL A 317 30.26 6.00 -10.34
CA VAL A 317 29.19 6.59 -9.51
C VAL A 317 29.21 6.02 -8.09
N TYR A 318 29.38 4.72 -7.99
CA TYR A 318 29.41 3.99 -6.72
C TYR A 318 30.60 4.41 -5.85
N THR A 319 31.76 4.66 -6.45
CA THR A 319 32.94 5.22 -5.77
C THR A 319 32.71 6.67 -5.36
N LEU A 320 32.09 7.49 -6.23
CA LEU A 320 31.77 8.89 -5.92
C LEU A 320 30.80 9.04 -4.76
N LEU A 321 29.76 8.21 -4.72
CA LEU A 321 28.72 8.25 -3.69
C LEU A 321 29.23 7.66 -2.36
N ASN A 322 29.95 6.53 -2.36
CA ASN A 322 30.39 5.91 -1.11
C ASN A 322 31.61 6.59 -0.47
N GLU A 323 32.46 7.23 -1.27
CA GLU A 323 33.68 7.87 -0.77
C GLU A 323 33.61 9.40 -0.76
N ALA A 324 32.45 9.99 -1.07
CA ALA A 324 32.23 11.43 -1.29
C ALA A 324 33.03 12.35 -0.35
N THR A 325 33.09 12.03 0.93
CA THR A 325 33.73 12.80 2.00
C THR A 325 35.26 12.66 2.07
N SER A 326 35.82 11.66 1.38
CA SER A 326 37.26 11.34 1.29
C SER A 326 37.85 11.56 -0.12
N ILE A 327 36.99 11.75 -1.12
CA ILE A 327 37.38 11.95 -2.52
C ILE A 327 38.34 13.11 -2.75
N PRO A 328 38.21 14.29 -2.10
CA PRO A 328 39.19 15.36 -2.31
C PRO A 328 40.61 14.86 -2.13
N ASN A 329 40.86 14.07 -1.08
CA ASN A 329 42.18 13.57 -0.74
C ASN A 329 42.70 12.49 -1.71
N LYS A 330 41.81 11.88 -2.50
CA LYS A 330 42.14 10.89 -3.53
C LYS A 330 42.23 11.49 -4.94
N LEU A 331 41.69 12.69 -5.15
CA LEU A 331 41.81 13.43 -6.40
C LEU A 331 43.17 14.11 -6.52
N SER A 332 43.80 13.95 -7.67
CA SER A 332 44.98 14.70 -8.09
C SER A 332 44.69 16.21 -8.17
N ASN A 333 45.73 17.02 -8.08
CA ASN A 333 45.62 18.49 -8.16
C ASN A 333 44.97 18.97 -9.47
N ILE A 334 45.11 18.21 -10.55
CA ILE A 334 44.53 18.52 -11.86
C ILE A 334 43.01 18.26 -11.85
N GLU A 335 42.57 17.14 -11.30
CA GLU A 335 41.14 16.81 -11.15
C GLU A 335 40.43 17.84 -10.25
N ARG A 336 41.06 18.24 -9.14
CA ARG A 336 40.53 19.29 -8.26
C ARG A 336 40.43 20.66 -8.94
N LYS A 337 41.35 20.98 -9.86
CA LYS A 337 41.36 22.25 -10.59
C LYS A 337 40.26 22.26 -11.67
N TYR A 338 40.13 21.18 -12.42
CA TYR A 338 39.07 21.03 -13.42
C TYR A 338 37.68 21.14 -12.80
N LEU A 339 37.43 20.43 -11.70
CA LEU A 339 36.13 20.45 -11.05
C LEU A 339 35.77 21.86 -10.51
N ARG A 340 36.76 22.65 -10.08
CA ARG A 340 36.57 24.08 -9.75
C ARG A 340 36.27 24.95 -10.96
N GLU A 341 36.88 24.67 -12.11
CA GLU A 341 36.74 25.45 -13.34
C GLU A 341 35.44 25.11 -14.11
N ALA A 342 34.99 23.86 -14.08
CA ALA A 342 33.79 23.39 -14.77
C ALA A 342 32.50 23.78 -14.04
N TYR A 343 32.52 23.82 -12.71
CA TYR A 343 31.34 24.11 -11.87
C TYR A 343 31.51 25.41 -11.07
N GLN A 344 31.96 26.49 -11.74
CA GLN A 344 32.23 27.83 -11.19
C GLN A 344 31.02 28.46 -10.45
N GLY A 345 30.73 27.95 -9.26
CA GLY A 345 29.65 28.41 -8.37
C GLY A 345 29.36 27.42 -7.24
N PHE A 346 29.44 26.11 -7.49
CA PHE A 346 29.03 25.08 -6.51
C PHE A 346 30.20 24.60 -5.63
N TYR A 347 31.42 24.65 -6.17
CA TYR A 347 32.63 24.13 -5.52
C TYR A 347 33.07 24.88 -4.25
N LEU A 348 32.74 26.16 -4.14
CA LEU A 348 33.07 26.98 -2.98
C LEU A 348 32.16 26.62 -1.80
N GLY A 349 30.84 26.55 -2.00
CA GLY A 349 29.90 26.27 -0.89
C GLY A 349 29.97 24.85 -0.31
N PHE A 350 30.23 23.82 -1.13
CA PHE A 350 30.20 22.42 -0.67
C PHE A 350 31.40 22.04 0.20
N TRP A 351 32.62 22.40 -0.21
CA TRP A 351 33.84 22.06 0.52
C TRP A 351 34.12 23.04 1.67
N ASP A 352 33.76 24.31 1.54
CA ASP A 352 33.85 25.27 2.65
C ASP A 352 32.90 24.86 3.80
N ASN A 353 31.74 24.25 3.51
CA ASN A 353 30.85 23.69 4.53
C ASN A 353 31.35 22.37 5.15
N ILE A 354 32.06 21.53 4.40
CA ILE A 354 32.67 20.30 4.93
C ILE A 354 33.89 20.63 5.81
N ASP A 355 34.70 21.63 5.45
CA ASP A 355 35.80 22.10 6.29
C ASP A 355 35.32 22.84 7.55
N MET A 356 34.15 23.50 7.52
CA MET A 356 33.56 24.13 8.71
C MET A 356 33.14 23.12 9.80
N LYS A 357 32.81 21.87 9.46
CA LYS A 357 32.44 20.85 10.46
C LYS A 357 33.63 20.06 11.06
N LYS A 358 34.87 20.38 10.68
CA LYS A 358 36.09 19.88 11.35
C LYS A 358 36.67 20.83 12.40
N LYS A 359 36.04 21.99 12.61
CA LYS A 359 36.27 22.86 13.76
C LYS A 359 34.99 22.98 14.56
N PHE A 360 34.71 22.02 15.43
CA PHE A 360 34.22 22.16 16.81
C PHE A 360 34.01 20.76 17.40
#